data_AF-A0A2D4K6A3-F1
#
_entry.id   AF-A0A2D4K6A3-F1
#
_cell.length_a   1.000
_cell.length_b   1.000
_cell.length_c   1.000
_cell.angle_alpha   90.00
_cell.angle_beta   90.00
_cell.angle_gamma   90.00
#
_symmetry.space_group_name_H-M   'P 1'
#
loop_
_entity.id
_entity.type
_entity.pdbx_description
1 polymer ?
#
loop_
_entity_poly.entity_id
_entity_poly.type
_entity_poly.pdbx_seq_one_letter_code
_entity_poly.pdbx_strand_id
1 'polypeptide(L)'
;GLGWAGPGGRRKRRSGRKQSCSPVHIIFFPGRYEEPDVDVQLSSELAESLRTLRPEGSILKDRFKSLQKRNIIEPRERAKFKRKYRLKYVEKRAFREITL
;
A
#
# COMPACT_ATOMS: atom_id res chain seq x y z
N GLY A 1 23.94 7.31 -72.42
CA GLY A 1 24.17 6.85 -71.05
C GLY A 1 23.53 7.82 -70.09
N LEU A 2 22.60 7.35 -69.27
CA LEU A 2 22.00 8.11 -68.16
C LEU A 2 21.62 7.11 -67.07
N GLY A 3 22.56 6.84 -66.16
CA GLY A 3 22.26 6.19 -64.89
C GLY A 3 21.95 7.28 -63.86
N TRP A 4 20.74 7.26 -63.30
CA TRP A 4 20.42 8.03 -62.11
C TRP A 4 19.81 7.09 -61.07
N ALA A 5 20.49 7.04 -59.93
CA ALA A 5 20.27 6.13 -58.83
C ALA A 5 18.89 6.32 -58.19
N GLY A 6 18.22 5.20 -57.90
CA GLY A 6 16.91 5.18 -57.25
C GLY A 6 16.92 5.78 -55.83
N PRO A 7 15.79 6.32 -55.35
CA PRO A 7 15.71 6.85 -54.01
C PRO A 7 15.66 5.70 -53.00
N GLY A 8 16.80 5.37 -52.42
CA GLY A 8 16.93 4.54 -51.23
C GLY A 8 16.29 5.25 -50.02
N GLY A 9 14.98 5.07 -49.84
CA GLY A 9 14.26 5.49 -48.65
C GLY A 9 14.69 4.65 -47.44
N ARG A 10 15.66 5.15 -46.67
CA ARG A 10 16.12 4.55 -45.41
C ARG A 10 14.98 4.59 -44.38
N ARG A 11 14.14 3.55 -44.39
CA ARG A 11 13.05 3.34 -43.42
C ARG A 11 13.66 3.22 -42.03
N LYS A 12 13.74 4.34 -41.30
CA LYS A 12 14.22 4.41 -39.92
C LYS A 12 13.27 3.56 -39.08
N ARG A 13 13.66 2.32 -38.75
CA ARG A 13 12.96 1.47 -37.79
C ARG A 13 12.87 2.29 -36.50
N ARG A 14 11.67 2.80 -36.20
CA ARG A 14 11.35 3.26 -34.85
C ARG A 14 11.44 2.02 -33.98
N SER A 15 12.60 1.81 -33.36
CA SER A 15 12.75 0.85 -32.28
C SER A 15 11.70 1.24 -31.25
N GLY A 16 10.63 0.44 -31.16
CA GLY A 16 9.61 0.59 -30.15
C GLY A 16 10.29 0.51 -28.81
N ARG A 17 10.57 1.68 -28.22
CA ARG A 17 10.84 1.77 -26.81
C ARG A 17 9.55 1.27 -26.20
N LYS A 18 9.56 0.06 -25.64
CA LYS A 18 8.50 -0.41 -24.76
C LYS A 18 8.45 0.64 -23.66
N GLN A 19 7.58 1.64 -23.82
CA GLN A 19 7.14 2.45 -22.71
C GLN A 19 6.53 1.41 -21.79
N SER A 20 7.25 1.06 -20.72
CA SER A 20 6.60 0.41 -19.60
C SER A 20 5.44 1.32 -19.26
N CYS A 21 4.22 0.85 -19.54
CA CYS A 21 3.02 1.51 -19.07
C CYS A 21 3.17 1.57 -17.56
N SER A 22 3.64 2.70 -17.02
CA SER A 22 3.50 2.97 -15.61
C SER A 22 2.02 2.84 -15.32
N PRO A 23 1.61 2.00 -14.36
CA PRO A 23 0.20 1.73 -14.14
C PRO A 23 -0.51 3.07 -13.96
N VAL A 24 -1.56 3.29 -14.74
CA VAL A 24 -2.41 4.47 -14.66
C VAL A 24 -2.99 4.53 -13.25
N HIS A 25 -2.43 5.41 -12.41
CA HIS A 25 -2.91 5.65 -11.06
C HIS A 25 -4.26 6.38 -11.14
N ILE A 26 -5.35 5.71 -10.78
CA ILE A 26 -6.70 6.30 -10.78
C ILE A 26 -6.94 7.14 -9.50
N ILE A 27 -6.14 6.97 -8.44
CA ILE A 27 -6.30 7.72 -7.19
C ILE A 27 -4.92 8.14 -6.67
N PHE A 28 -4.63 9.43 -6.75
CA PHE A 28 -3.39 10.03 -6.25
C PHE A 28 -3.55 10.32 -4.76
N PHE A 29 -3.10 9.38 -3.92
CA PHE A 29 -2.99 9.54 -2.46
C PHE A 29 -1.50 9.46 -2.07
N PRO A 30 -1.01 10.24 -1.09
CA PRO A 30 0.43 10.45 -0.87
C PRO A 30 1.22 9.26 -0.28
N GLY A 31 0.61 8.08 -0.11
CA GLY A 31 1.26 6.92 0.49
C GLY A 31 1.95 6.03 -0.54
N ARG A 32 3.28 5.85 -0.42
CA ARG A 32 3.99 4.80 -1.16
C ARG A 32 3.84 3.47 -0.42
N TYR A 33 3.86 2.37 -1.17
CA TYR A 33 3.86 1.05 -0.57
C TYR A 33 5.21 0.76 0.06
N GLU A 34 5.21 0.38 1.33
CA GLU A 34 6.38 -0.12 2.05
C GLU A 34 6.30 -1.64 2.17
N GLU A 35 7.40 -2.31 1.81
CA GLU A 35 7.54 -3.76 1.91
C GLU A 35 7.51 -4.20 3.38
N PRO A 36 6.86 -5.34 3.70
CA PRO A 36 6.85 -5.86 5.05
C PRO A 36 8.22 -6.38 5.47
N ASP A 37 8.56 -6.23 6.75
CA ASP A 37 9.73 -6.86 7.33
C ASP A 37 9.60 -8.39 7.33
N VAL A 38 10.73 -9.08 7.27
CA VAL A 38 10.78 -10.55 7.28
C VAL A 38 10.67 -11.04 8.71
N ASP A 39 9.70 -11.93 8.97
CA ASP A 39 9.56 -12.62 10.25
C ASP A 39 10.65 -13.72 10.35
N VAL A 40 11.64 -13.55 11.22
CA VAL A 40 12.78 -14.48 11.40
C VAL A 40 12.87 -14.93 12.85
N GLN A 41 13.01 -16.23 13.08
CA GLN A 41 13.27 -16.80 14.41
C GLN A 41 14.77 -16.81 14.73
N LEU A 42 15.10 -16.49 15.98
CA LEU A 42 16.46 -16.62 16.50
C LEU A 42 16.75 -18.06 16.88
N SER A 43 18.03 -18.45 16.87
CA SER A 43 18.46 -19.83 17.15
C SER A 43 18.02 -20.36 18.51
N SER A 44 17.88 -19.48 19.51
CA SER A 44 17.40 -19.81 20.86
C SER A 44 15.89 -20.04 20.95
N GLU A 45 15.12 -19.57 19.96
CA GLU A 45 13.66 -19.64 19.93
C GLU A 45 13.16 -20.74 18.98
N LEU A 46 14.07 -21.35 18.21
CA LEU A 46 13.78 -22.48 17.34
C LEU A 46 13.35 -23.68 18.19
N ALA A 47 12.11 -24.12 17.97
CA ALA A 47 11.61 -25.32 18.62
C ALA A 47 12.30 -26.58 18.08
N GLU A 48 12.62 -27.53 18.96
CA GLU A 48 13.20 -28.83 18.59
C GLU A 48 12.25 -29.69 17.76
N SER A 49 10.93 -29.43 17.85
CA SER A 49 9.88 -30.18 17.17
C SER A 49 8.82 -29.26 16.52
N LEU A 50 8.34 -29.65 15.34
CA LEU A 50 7.31 -28.92 14.59
C LEU A 50 5.96 -28.83 15.33
N ARG A 51 5.68 -29.76 16.25
CA ARG A 51 4.44 -29.75 17.04
C ARG A 51 4.43 -28.68 18.13
N THR A 52 5.62 -28.35 18.65
CA THR A 52 5.82 -27.31 19.66
C THR A 52 6.09 -25.94 19.05
N LEU A 53 6.31 -25.88 17.74
CA LEU A 53 6.58 -24.65 17.02
C LEU A 53 5.35 -23.74 17.06
N ARG A 54 5.55 -22.50 17.53
CA ARG A 54 4.53 -21.47 17.40
C ARG A 54 4.53 -20.97 15.96
N PRO A 55 3.36 -20.89 15.30
CA PRO A 55 3.30 -20.30 13.97
C PRO A 55 3.64 -18.81 14.08
N GLU A 56 4.62 -18.40 13.29
CA GLU A 56 5.10 -17.02 13.26
C GLU A 56 4.29 -16.16 12.29
N GLY A 57 4.30 -14.85 12.56
CA GLY A 57 3.68 -13.87 11.70
C GLY A 57 2.16 -13.87 11.74
N SER A 58 1.57 -12.96 10.96
CA SER A 58 0.11 -12.83 10.84
C SER A 58 -0.31 -12.90 9.39
N ILE A 59 -1.08 -13.94 9.05
CA ILE A 59 -1.63 -14.15 7.70
C ILE A 59 -2.42 -12.91 7.24
N LEU A 60 -3.19 -12.29 8.14
CA LEU A 60 -3.97 -11.11 7.81
C LEU A 60 -3.08 -9.93 7.39
N LYS A 61 -1.94 -9.74 8.05
CA LYS A 61 -0.97 -8.70 7.69
C LYS A 61 -0.31 -9.00 6.34
N ASP A 62 0.09 -10.25 6.10
CA ASP A 62 0.63 -10.69 4.80
C ASP A 62 -0.37 -10.45 3.66
N ARG A 63 -1.62 -10.88 3.82
CA ARG A 63 -2.65 -10.69 2.79
C ARG A 63 -2.95 -9.23 2.54
N PHE A 64 -3.02 -8.42 3.59
CA PHE A 64 -3.23 -6.98 3.45
C PHE A 64 -2.11 -6.30 2.66
N LYS A 65 -0.84 -6.60 3.00
CA LYS A 65 0.33 -6.09 2.28
C LYS A 65 0.41 -6.61 0.83
N SER A 66 -0.01 -7.86 0.59
CA SER A 66 -0.13 -8.43 -0.77
C SER A 66 -1.19 -7.74 -1.61
N LEU A 67 -2.34 -7.37 -1.02
CA LEU A 67 -3.38 -6.60 -1.70
C LEU A 67 -2.91 -5.17 -2.02
N GLN A 68 -2.09 -4.58 -1.14
CA GLN A 68 -1.43 -3.30 -1.40
C GLN A 68 -0.41 -3.38 -2.53
N LYS A 69 0.46 -4.39 -2.53
CA LYS A 69 1.44 -4.63 -3.60
C LYS A 69 0.80 -4.82 -4.97
N ARG A 70 -0.40 -5.43 -5.00
CA ARG A 70 -1.20 -5.64 -6.23
C ARG A 70 -2.02 -4.40 -6.65
N ASN A 71 -1.90 -3.28 -5.93
CA ASN A 71 -2.69 -2.07 -6.15
C ASN A 71 -4.22 -2.28 -6.07
N ILE A 72 -4.68 -3.33 -5.37
CA ILE A 72 -6.11 -3.57 -5.12
C ILE A 72 -6.58 -2.71 -3.94
N ILE A 73 -5.73 -2.59 -2.93
CA ILE A 73 -5.94 -1.73 -1.77
C ILE A 73 -4.84 -0.67 -1.79
N GLU A 74 -5.20 0.58 -1.58
CA GLU A 74 -4.19 1.62 -1.51
C GLU A 74 -3.43 1.61 -0.17
N PRO A 75 -2.12 1.90 -0.17
CA PRO A 75 -1.38 2.19 1.05
C PRO A 75 -1.93 3.45 1.73
N ARG A 76 -2.61 3.28 2.87
CA ARG A 76 -3.17 4.39 3.67
C ARG A 76 -2.98 4.12 5.15
N GLU A 77 -2.73 5.20 5.90
CA GLU A 77 -2.81 5.13 7.36
C GLU A 77 -4.27 5.03 7.79
N ARG A 78 -4.53 4.25 8.85
CA ARG A 78 -5.88 4.13 9.40
C ARG A 78 -6.34 5.49 9.90
N ALA A 79 -7.44 5.99 9.33
CA ALA A 79 -8.07 7.22 9.78
C ALA A 79 -8.44 7.10 11.27
N LYS A 80 -7.85 7.97 12.09
CA LYS A 80 -8.22 8.11 13.51
C LYS A 80 -9.48 8.99 13.58
N PHE A 81 -10.52 8.49 14.22
CA PHE A 81 -11.71 9.28 14.53
C PHE A 81 -11.38 10.29 15.62
N LYS A 82 -10.85 11.46 15.23
CA LYS A 82 -10.60 12.59 16.11
C LYS A 82 -11.67 13.66 15.90
N ARG A 83 -12.28 14.12 16.98
CA ARG A 83 -13.21 15.25 16.93
C ARG A 83 -12.40 16.53 16.73
N LYS A 84 -12.80 17.37 15.77
CA LYS A 84 -12.17 18.69 15.55
C LYS A 84 -12.37 19.62 16.75
N TYR A 85 -13.51 19.52 17.42
CA TYR A 85 -13.89 20.38 18.53
C TYR A 85 -14.08 19.59 19.82
N ARG A 86 -13.81 20.26 20.95
CA ARG A 86 -14.01 19.70 22.29
C ARG A 86 -15.49 19.42 22.52
N LEU A 87 -15.79 18.24 23.04
CA LEU A 87 -17.14 17.93 23.52
C LEU A 87 -17.42 18.78 24.77
N LYS A 88 -18.49 19.58 24.72
CA LYS A 88 -18.99 20.28 25.90
C LYS A 88 -19.88 19.32 26.69
N TYR A 89 -19.48 19.00 27.91
CA TYR A 89 -20.33 18.28 28.84
C TYR A 89 -21.22 19.29 29.55
N VAL A 90 -22.53 19.06 29.47
CA VAL A 90 -23.54 19.89 30.14
C VAL A 90 -24.34 18.95 31.03
N GLU A 91 -24.40 19.25 32.32
CA GLU A 91 -25.27 18.53 33.25
C GLU A 91 -26.74 18.74 32.88
N LYS A 92 -27.53 17.68 33.01
CA LYS A 92 -28.98 17.74 32.78
C LYS A 92 -29.61 18.65 33.84
N ARG A 93 -30.61 19.45 33.43
CA ARG A 93 -31.30 20.42 34.30
C ARG A 93 -31.85 19.79 35.59
N ALA A 94 -32.45 18.61 35.47
CA ALA A 94 -33.02 17.87 36.60
C ALA A 94 -32.02 17.58 37.74
N PHE A 95 -30.72 17.46 37.45
CA PHE A 95 -29.70 17.21 38.49
C PHE A 95 -29.27 18.51 39.21
N ARG A 96 -29.31 19.64 38.50
CA ARG A 96 -28.95 20.95 39.08
C ARG A 96 -29.94 21.40 40.15
N GLU A 97 -31.21 21.04 40.00
CA GLU A 97 -32.30 21.45 40.88
C GLU A 97 -32.31 20.69 42.22
N ILE A 98 -31.71 19.50 42.27
CA ILE A 98 -31.72 18.62 43.46
C ILE A 98 -30.61 18.98 44.47
N THR A 99 -29.61 19.79 44.08
CA THR A 99 -28.41 20.07 44.90
C THR A 99 -28.50 21.39 45.69
N LEU A 100 -29.70 21.90 45.95
CA LEU A 100 -29.95 23.12 46.74
C LEU A 100 -30.50 22.81 48.12
#